data_AF-A0A4Y2RNE1-F1
#
_entry.id   AF-A0A4Y2RNE1-F1
#
_cell.length_a   1.000
_cell.length_b   1.000
_cell.length_c   1.000
_cell.angle_alpha   90.00
_cell.angle_beta   90.00
_cell.angle_gamma   90.00
#
_symmetry.space_group_name_H-M   'P 1'
#
loop_
_entity.id
_entity.type
_entity.pdbx_description
1 polymer ?
#
loop_
_entity_poly.entity_id
_entity_poly.type
_entity_poly.pdbx_seq_one_letter_code
_entity_poly.pdbx_strand_id
1 'polypeptide(L)'
;MYHRESRVIIYKDVYARTCRILVLIAIPGHLLSITCEHFLKSTFSLLTVEFVSFYLIANLLRDAILLYMFHWFVHWLWKWGFNLDNAAIPCFTAFLDLLGIASLHLVFIAMDAVAYAVGFSFSVVW
;
A
#
# COMPACT_ATOMS: atom_id res chain seq x y z
N MET A 1 -30.55 -28.33 2.62
CA MET A 1 -29.51 -27.77 3.52
C MET A 1 -28.08 -27.93 2.99
N TYR A 2 -27.74 -28.96 2.21
CA TYR A 2 -26.40 -29.18 1.63
C TYR A 2 -25.86 -28.09 0.65
N HIS A 3 -26.74 -27.23 0.12
CA HIS A 3 -26.38 -26.29 -0.96
C HIS A 3 -25.92 -24.89 -0.48
N ARG A 4 -25.92 -24.64 0.84
CA ARG A 4 -25.35 -23.40 1.40
C ARG A 4 -23.87 -23.55 1.74
N GLU A 5 -23.46 -24.70 2.24
CA GLU A 5 -22.09 -24.90 2.73
C GLU A 5 -21.06 -24.93 1.60
N SER A 6 -21.41 -25.54 0.45
CA SER A 6 -20.55 -25.53 -0.74
C SER A 6 -20.29 -24.12 -1.25
N ARG A 7 -21.28 -23.22 -1.19
CA ARG A 7 -21.10 -21.82 -1.58
C ARG A 7 -20.11 -21.12 -0.64
N VAL A 8 -20.26 -21.30 0.67
CA VAL A 8 -19.38 -20.65 1.67
C VAL A 8 -17.92 -21.08 1.51
N ILE A 9 -17.67 -22.36 1.21
CA ILE A 9 -16.31 -22.88 0.97
C ILE A 9 -15.71 -22.29 -0.31
N ILE A 10 -16.50 -22.21 -1.40
CA ILE A 10 -16.06 -21.62 -2.68
C ILE A 10 -15.73 -20.14 -2.50
N TYR A 11 -16.58 -19.37 -1.81
CA TYR A 11 -16.32 -17.95 -1.56
C TYR A 11 -15.02 -17.76 -0.77
N LYS A 12 -14.77 -18.56 0.27
CA LYS A 12 -13.54 -18.48 1.07
C LYS A 12 -12.28 -18.74 0.23
N ASP A 13 -12.32 -19.70 -0.71
CA ASP A 13 -11.20 -19.97 -1.62
C ASP A 13 -10.96 -18.83 -2.62
N VAL A 14 -12.04 -18.25 -3.16
CA VAL A 14 -11.97 -17.13 -4.11
C VAL A 14 -11.33 -15.91 -3.46
N TYR A 15 -11.75 -15.49 -2.26
CA TYR A 15 -11.14 -14.34 -1.57
C TYR A 15 -9.65 -14.57 -1.25
N ALA A 16 -9.29 -15.78 -0.83
CA ALA A 16 -7.89 -16.13 -0.54
C ALA A 16 -7.03 -16.17 -1.82
N ARG A 17 -7.61 -16.54 -2.96
CA ARG A 17 -6.94 -16.52 -4.26
C ARG A 17 -6.79 -15.09 -4.78
N THR A 18 -7.83 -14.27 -4.67
CA THR A 18 -7.82 -12.85 -5.05
C THR A 18 -6.81 -12.06 -4.22
N CYS A 19 -6.74 -12.26 -2.90
CA CYS A 19 -5.73 -11.58 -2.06
C CYS A 19 -4.30 -11.95 -2.48
N ARG A 20 -4.04 -13.22 -2.79
CA ARG A 20 -2.73 -13.67 -3.28
C ARG A 20 -2.36 -13.03 -4.62
N ILE A 21 -3.31 -12.97 -5.55
CA ILE A 21 -3.11 -12.30 -6.85
C ILE A 21 -2.86 -10.80 -6.64
N LEU A 22 -3.57 -10.16 -5.71
CA LEU A 22 -3.38 -8.74 -5.40
C LEU A 22 -1.97 -8.47 -4.85
N VAL A 23 -1.47 -9.32 -3.96
CA VAL A 23 -0.08 -9.20 -3.46
C VAL A 23 0.93 -9.45 -4.57
N LEU A 24 0.68 -10.42 -5.46
CA LEU A 24 1.58 -10.71 -6.58
C LEU A 24 1.62 -9.57 -7.62
N ILE A 25 0.51 -8.87 -7.85
CA ILE A 25 0.47 -7.73 -8.78
C ILE A 25 0.94 -6.42 -8.14
N ALA A 26 0.90 -6.32 -6.81
CA ALA A 26 1.43 -5.17 -6.09
C ALA A 26 2.96 -5.06 -6.22
N ILE A 27 3.69 -6.18 -6.20
CA ILE A 27 5.16 -6.20 -6.34
C ILE A 27 5.64 -5.47 -7.61
N PRO A 28 5.19 -5.82 -8.84
CA PRO A 28 5.56 -5.07 -10.04
C PRO A 28 5.00 -3.64 -10.04
N GLY A 29 3.87 -3.40 -9.37
CA GLY A 29 3.30 -2.06 -9.19
C GLY A 29 4.22 -1.13 -8.39
N HIS A 30 4.76 -1.58 -7.26
CA HIS A 30 5.68 -0.80 -6.43
C HIS A 30 7.01 -0.49 -7.15
N LEU A 31 7.51 -1.43 -7.95
CA LEU A 31 8.69 -1.22 -8.79
C LEU A 31 8.45 -0.12 -9.84
N LEU A 32 7.26 -0.09 -10.44
CA LEU A 32 6.83 0.98 -11.34
C LEU A 32 6.72 2.33 -10.64
N SER A 33 6.14 2.37 -9.43
CA SER A 33 6.03 3.59 -8.63
C SER A 33 7.39 4.19 -8.30
N ILE A 34 8.35 3.38 -7.83
CA ILE A 34 9.70 3.87 -7.49
C ILE A 34 10.44 4.39 -8.73
N THR A 35 10.28 3.72 -9.87
CA THR A 35 10.90 4.12 -11.13
C THR A 35 10.30 5.42 -11.66
N CYS A 36 8.99 5.59 -11.49
CA CYS A 36 8.26 6.79 -11.89
C CYS A 36 8.65 7.99 -11.00
N GLU A 37 8.71 7.81 -9.68
CA GLU A 37 9.18 8.85 -8.75
C GLU A 37 10.63 9.25 -9.04
N HIS A 38 11.51 8.29 -9.32
CA HIS A 38 12.89 8.56 -9.70
C HIS A 38 12.98 9.38 -10.99
N PHE A 39 12.16 9.05 -11.99
CA PHE A 39 12.10 9.78 -13.25
C PHE A 39 11.55 11.20 -13.07
N LEU A 40 10.52 11.38 -12.24
CA LEU A 40 9.88 12.67 -11.98
C LEU A 40 10.77 13.62 -11.16
N LYS A 41 11.59 13.10 -10.24
CA LYS A 41 12.36 13.95 -9.32
C LYS A 41 13.66 14.50 -9.92
N SER A 42 14.04 14.07 -11.13
CA SER A 42 15.24 14.53 -11.87
C SER A 42 16.46 14.76 -10.96
N THR A 43 16.63 13.93 -9.93
CA THR A 43 17.70 14.10 -8.96
C THR A 43 18.78 13.10 -9.31
N PHE A 44 20.01 13.57 -9.52
CA PHE A 44 21.22 12.76 -9.52
C PHE A 44 21.49 12.08 -8.17
N SER A 45 20.50 11.99 -7.27
CA SER A 45 20.56 11.20 -6.06
C SER A 45 20.59 9.74 -6.46
N LEU A 46 21.74 9.11 -6.26
CA LEU A 46 21.95 7.69 -6.48
C LEU A 46 20.81 6.93 -5.80
N LEU A 47 20.15 6.07 -6.57
CA LEU A 47 19.12 5.16 -6.10
C LEU A 47 19.81 4.13 -5.19
N THR A 48 20.06 4.53 -3.94
CA THR A 48 20.83 3.74 -3.00
C THR A 48 20.02 2.50 -2.62
N VAL A 49 20.71 1.37 -2.51
CA VAL A 49 20.11 0.09 -2.12
C VAL A 49 19.34 0.22 -0.81
N GLU A 50 19.83 1.07 0.09
CA GLU A 50 19.19 1.41 1.36
C GLU A 50 17.81 2.03 1.16
N PHE A 51 17.68 3.06 0.32
CA PHE A 51 16.39 3.71 0.04
C PHE A 51 15.38 2.72 -0.55
N VAL A 52 15.82 1.91 -1.52
CA VAL A 52 14.95 0.90 -2.16
C VAL A 52 14.45 -0.12 -1.16
N SER A 53 15.33 -0.60 -0.27
CA SER A 53 14.95 -1.62 0.71
C SER A 53 13.92 -1.09 1.72
N PHE A 54 14.14 0.11 2.29
CA PHE A 54 13.19 0.73 3.20
C PHE A 54 11.87 1.10 2.52
N TYR A 55 11.93 1.64 1.29
CA TYR A 55 10.74 1.93 0.49
C TYR A 55 9.93 0.68 0.20
N LEU A 56 10.58 -0.42 -0.19
CA LEU A 56 9.90 -1.67 -0.52
C LEU A 56 9.23 -2.27 0.71
N ILE A 57 9.91 -2.27 1.86
CA ILE A 57 9.34 -2.75 3.13
C ILE A 57 8.13 -1.90 3.55
N ALA A 58 8.26 -0.57 3.48
CA ALA A 58 7.18 0.35 3.84
C ALA A 58 5.94 0.17 2.94
N ASN A 59 6.14 0.02 1.63
CA ASN A 59 5.04 -0.20 0.68
C ASN A 59 4.39 -1.58 0.84
N LEU A 60 5.16 -2.64 1.10
CA LEU A 60 4.60 -3.95 1.38
C LEU A 60 3.79 -3.96 2.69
N LEU A 61 4.29 -3.27 3.73
CA LEU A 61 3.57 -3.12 4.99
C LEU A 61 2.27 -2.33 4.80
N ARG A 62 2.31 -1.24 4.01
CA ARG A 62 1.13 -0.45 3.63
C ARG A 62 0.07 -1.34 2.98
N ASP A 63 0.44 -2.11 1.98
CA ASP A 63 -0.51 -2.92 1.21
C ASP A 63 -1.10 -4.06 2.03
N ALA A 64 -0.32 -4.63 2.97
CA ALA A 64 -0.81 -5.58 3.96
C ALA A 64 -1.82 -4.95 4.93
N ILE A 65 -1.53 -3.76 5.45
CA ILE A 65 -2.45 -2.99 6.31
C ILE A 65 -3.73 -2.66 5.52
N LEU A 66 -3.60 -2.26 4.26
CA LEU A 66 -4.72 -1.91 3.40
C LEU A 66 -5.65 -3.10 3.15
N LEU A 67 -5.11 -4.28 2.85
CA LEU A 67 -5.87 -5.52 2.70
C LEU A 67 -6.66 -5.87 3.97
N TYR A 68 -6.04 -5.68 5.14
CA TYR A 68 -6.71 -5.88 6.42
C TYR A 68 -7.82 -4.85 6.66
N MET A 69 -7.51 -3.57 6.43
CA MET A 69 -8.46 -2.48 6.59
C MET A 69 -9.61 -2.57 5.59
N PHE A 70 -9.40 -3.09 4.38
CA PHE A 70 -10.46 -3.28 3.40
C PHE A 70 -11.57 -4.21 3.91
N HIS A 71 -11.19 -5.30 4.59
CA HIS A 71 -12.18 -6.22 5.18
C HIS A 71 -13.04 -5.53 6.26
N TRP A 72 -12.41 -4.69 7.08
CA TRP A 72 -13.11 -3.86 8.06
C TRP A 72 -13.98 -2.78 7.39
N PHE A 73 -13.44 -2.12 6.36
CA PHE A 73 -14.05 -1.02 5.63
C PHE A 73 -15.34 -1.44 4.93
N VAL A 74 -15.37 -2.63 4.32
CA VAL A 74 -16.58 -3.22 3.72
C VAL A 74 -17.68 -3.42 4.77
N HIS A 75 -17.32 -3.93 5.95
CA HIS A 75 -18.28 -4.08 7.06
C HIS A 75 -18.79 -2.73 7.59
N TRP A 76 -17.90 -1.74 7.65
CA TRP A 76 -18.24 -0.40 8.10
C TRP A 76 -19.20 0.31 7.14
N LEU A 77 -18.94 0.23 5.84
CA LEU A 77 -19.85 0.70 4.78
C LEU A 77 -21.22 0.04 4.84
N TRP A 78 -21.26 -1.27 5.10
CA TRP A 78 -22.52 -2.00 5.26
C TRP A 78 -23.34 -1.47 6.43
N LYS A 79 -22.70 -1.15 7.57
CA LYS A 79 -23.39 -0.57 8.74
C LYS A 79 -23.96 0.82 8.47
N TRP A 80 -23.35 1.57 7.57
CA TRP A 80 -23.76 2.94 7.24
C TRP A 80 -24.77 3.00 6.08
N GLY A 81 -25.13 1.86 5.48
CA GLY A 81 -26.15 1.79 4.43
C GLY A 81 -25.76 2.48 3.11
N PHE A 82 -24.47 2.82 2.94
CA PHE A 82 -23.96 3.35 1.68
C PHE A 82 -23.89 2.23 0.64
N ASN A 83 -24.34 2.53 -0.58
CA ASN A 83 -24.22 1.59 -1.69
C ASN A 83 -22.74 1.28 -1.92
N LEU A 84 -22.39 0.02 -1.69
CA LEU A 84 -21.03 -0.51 -1.80
C LEU A 84 -20.39 -0.18 -3.16
N ASP A 85 -21.20 -0.09 -4.21
CA ASP A 85 -20.68 0.05 -5.57
C ASP A 85 -20.45 1.52 -5.98
N ASN A 86 -21.16 2.48 -5.38
CA ASN A 86 -21.09 3.89 -5.79
C ASN A 86 -20.21 4.75 -4.87
N ALA A 87 -20.17 4.45 -3.57
CA ALA A 87 -19.44 5.23 -2.59
C ALA A 87 -18.15 4.54 -2.10
N ALA A 88 -18.09 3.20 -2.11
CA ALA A 88 -16.94 2.50 -1.55
C ALA A 88 -15.69 2.63 -2.42
N ILE A 89 -15.83 2.59 -3.74
CA ILE A 89 -14.70 2.69 -4.68
C ILE A 89 -13.96 4.03 -4.49
N PRO A 90 -14.60 5.21 -4.61
CA PRO A 90 -13.91 6.48 -4.42
C PRO A 90 -13.42 6.71 -2.99
N CYS A 91 -14.16 6.26 -1.98
CA CYS A 91 -13.75 6.41 -0.58
C CYS A 91 -12.52 5.55 -0.25
N PHE A 92 -12.48 4.32 -0.75
CA PHE A 92 -11.31 3.46 -0.60
C PHE A 92 -10.12 4.04 -1.35
N THR A 93 -10.28 4.49 -2.59
CA THR A 93 -9.20 5.16 -3.34
C THR A 93 -8.64 6.37 -2.58
N ALA A 94 -9.48 7.23 -2.01
CA ALA A 94 -9.01 8.35 -1.19
C ALA A 94 -8.23 7.90 0.05
N PHE A 95 -8.64 6.77 0.67
CA PHE A 95 -7.90 6.16 1.76
C PHE A 95 -6.54 5.58 1.31
N LEU A 96 -6.48 4.96 0.13
CA LEU A 96 -5.23 4.49 -0.49
C LEU A 96 -4.26 5.66 -0.71
N ASP A 97 -4.74 6.77 -1.24
CA ASP A 97 -3.91 7.93 -1.53
C ASP A 97 -3.34 8.54 -0.26
N LEU A 98 -4.18 8.72 0.78
CA LEU A 98 -3.74 9.24 2.07
C LEU A 98 -2.69 8.32 2.71
N LEU A 99 -2.92 7.01 2.68
CA LEU A 99 -1.97 6.04 3.21
C LEU A 99 -0.67 6.00 2.40
N GLY A 100 -0.73 6.19 1.08
CA GLY A 100 0.43 6.25 0.19
C GLY A 100 1.32 7.48 0.44
N ILE A 101 0.72 8.66 0.59
CA ILE A 101 1.47 9.88 0.92
C ILE A 101 2.08 9.76 2.33
N ALA A 102 1.33 9.22 3.30
CA ALA A 102 1.83 9.01 4.64
C ALA A 102 3.01 8.02 4.70
N SER A 103 2.94 6.89 3.97
CA SER A 103 4.05 5.93 3.93
C SER A 103 5.28 6.51 3.25
N LEU A 104 5.09 7.28 2.17
CA LEU A 104 6.20 7.97 1.50
C LEU A 104 6.90 8.95 2.44
N HIS A 105 6.11 9.75 3.17
CA HIS A 105 6.63 10.71 4.14
C HIS A 105 7.38 10.01 5.28
N LEU A 106 6.87 8.87 5.76
CA LEU A 106 7.52 8.07 6.80
C LEU A 106 8.88 7.50 6.34
N VAL A 107 9.00 7.08 5.09
CA VAL A 107 10.29 6.64 4.51
C VAL A 107 11.31 7.79 4.50
N PHE A 108 10.88 9.01 4.16
CA PHE A 108 11.77 10.18 4.21
C PHE A 108 12.23 10.48 5.66
N ILE A 109 11.31 10.44 6.62
CA ILE A 109 11.65 10.63 8.05
C ILE A 109 12.63 9.54 8.52
N ALA A 110 12.41 8.28 8.13
CA ALA A 110 13.28 7.17 8.51
C ALA A 110 14.70 7.32 7.91
N MET A 111 14.79 7.73 6.64
CA MET A 111 16.09 8.01 6.01
C MET A 111 16.81 9.17 6.68
N ASP A 112 16.11 10.24 7.02
CA ASP A 112 16.68 11.39 7.72
C ASP A 112 17.22 10.98 9.10
N ALA A 113 16.46 10.18 9.85
CA ALA A 113 16.91 9.63 11.13
C ALA A 113 18.18 8.76 11.00
N VAL A 114 18.27 7.93 9.96
CA VAL A 114 19.48 7.14 9.67
C VAL A 114 20.64 8.06 9.28
N ALA A 115 20.40 9.06 8.44
CA ALA A 115 21.40 10.02 8.02
C ALA A 115 22.02 10.79 9.21
N TYR A 116 21.18 11.24 10.16
CA TYR A 116 21.62 11.83 11.42
C TYR A 116 22.48 10.88 12.26
N ALA A 117 22.13 9.58 12.32
CA ALA A 117 22.89 8.59 13.09
C ALA A 117 24.27 8.27 12.47
N VAL A 118 24.40 8.35 11.14
CA VAL A 118 25.67 8.11 10.42
C VAL A 118 26.49 9.40 10.26
N GLY A 119 25.97 10.56 10.73
CA GLY A 119 26.65 11.86 10.65
C GLY A 119 26.69 12.46 9.25
N PHE A 120 25.83 11.98 8.34
CA PHE A 120 25.73 12.46 6.96
C PHE A 120 24.52 13.40 6.87
N SER A 121 24.73 14.70 6.67
CA SER A 121 23.61 15.64 6.50
C SER A 121 23.12 15.55 5.05
N PHE A 122 22.08 14.76 4.78
CA PHE A 122 21.32 14.96 3.56
C PHE A 122 20.63 16.31 3.70
N SER A 123 21.06 17.30 2.92
CA SER A 123 20.30 18.52 2.77
C SER A 123 18.98 18.13 2.11
N VAL A 124 17.94 17.93 2.93
CA VAL A 124 16.58 17.66 2.47
C VAL A 124 16.05 18.94 1.84
N VAL A 125 16.52 19.21 0.62
CA VAL A 125 15.90 20.19 -0.27
C VAL A 125 14.64 19.51 -0.78
N TRP A 126 13.51 19.90 -0.21
CA TRP A 126 12.20 19.71 -0.83
C TRP A 126 12.12 20.56 -2.09
#